data_AF-A0A843F6U6-F1
#
_entry.id   AF-A0A843F6U6-F1
#
_cell.length_a   1.000
_cell.length_b   1.000
_cell.length_c   1.000
_cell.angle_alpha   90.00
_cell.angle_beta   90.00
_cell.angle_gamma   90.00
#
_symmetry.space_group_name_H-M   'P 1'
#
loop_
_entity.id
_entity.type
_entity.pdbx_description
1 polymer ?
#
loop_
_entity_poly.entity_id
_entity_poly.type
_entity_poly.pdbx_seq_one_letter_code
_entity_poly.pdbx_strand_id
1 'polypeptide(L)' 'QCPMFGTACKPMRPMGPCMVSQEGSCNIAFRFSGKRP' A
#
# COMPACT_ATOMS: atom_id res chain seq x y z
N GLN A 1 -3.97 4.84 11.62
CA GLN A 1 -4.24 5.19 10.21
C GLN A 1 -2.95 5.76 9.60
N CYS A 2 -2.45 5.22 8.49
CA CYS A 2 -1.22 5.72 7.84
C CYS A 2 -1.57 6.86 6.87
N PRO A 3 -1.02 8.08 7.05
CA PRO A 3 -1.36 9.24 6.21
C PRO A 3 -0.87 9.11 4.76
N MET A 4 0.15 8.27 4.52
CA MET A 4 0.73 8.07 3.20
C MET A 4 0.04 6.99 2.37
N PHE A 5 -0.91 6.25 2.94
CA PHE A 5 -1.52 5.07 2.30
C PHE A 5 -2.35 5.43 1.06
N GLY A 6 -1.90 4.92 -0.09
CA GLY A 6 -2.56 5.09 -1.38
C GLY A 6 -2.41 6.47 -2.01
N THR A 7 -1.66 7.38 -1.38
CA THR A 7 -1.20 8.64 -1.98
C THR A 7 0.25 8.46 -2.42
N ALA A 8 1.20 8.71 -1.52
CA ALA A 8 2.63 8.55 -1.76
C ALA A 8 3.10 7.09 -1.61
N CYS A 9 2.50 6.32 -0.69
CA CYS A 9 2.79 4.90 -0.51
C CYS A 9 1.81 4.07 -1.35
N LYS A 10 2.33 3.49 -2.44
CA LYS A 10 1.61 2.63 -3.41
C LYS A 10 2.49 1.45 -3.81
N PRO A 11 1.97 0.39 -4.46
CA PRO A 11 2.79 -0.73 -4.92
C PRO A 11 3.96 -0.32 -5.83
N MET A 12 3.77 0.68 -6.70
CA MET A 12 4.82 1.22 -7.58
C MET A 12 5.84 2.12 -6.86
N ARG A 13 5.48 2.67 -5.70
CA ARG A 13 6.31 3.55 -4.87
C ARG A 13 6.12 3.20 -3.40
N PRO A 14 6.65 2.06 -2.93
CA PRO A 14 6.45 1.64 -1.56
C PRO A 14 7.33 2.45 -0.61
N MET A 15 6.76 2.97 0.46
CA MET A 15 7.48 3.75 1.49
C MET A 15 8.00 2.88 2.64
N GLY A 16 7.66 1.59 2.66
CA GLY A 16 8.07 0.68 3.73
C GLY A 16 7.57 -0.75 3.53
N PRO A 17 7.99 -1.69 4.39
CA PRO A 17 7.77 -3.12 4.21
C PRO A 17 6.28 -3.51 4.19
N CYS A 18 5.43 -2.75 4.88
CA CYS A 18 3.98 -2.94 4.89
C CYS A 18 3.35 -2.89 3.48
N MET A 19 3.95 -2.13 2.55
CA MET A 19 3.50 -2.01 1.16
C MET A 19 4.32 -2.87 0.20
N VAL A 20 5.60 -3.17 0.51
CA VAL A 20 6.45 -4.05 -0.31
C VAL A 20 6.01 -5.50 -0.22
N SER A 21 5.76 -5.99 1.01
CA SER A 21 5.40 -7.38 1.23
C SER A 21 3.99 -7.67 0.74
N GLN A 22 3.80 -8.80 0.05
CA GLN A 22 2.49 -9.27 -0.39
C GLN A 22 1.57 -9.62 0.80
N GLU A 23 2.17 -10.05 1.91
CA GLU A 23 1.49 -10.32 3.18
C GLU A 23 1.36 -9.06 4.04
N GLY A 24 1.93 -7.93 3.59
CA GLY A 24 1.88 -6.66 4.29
C GLY A 24 0.46 -6.09 4.30
N SER A 25 0.00 -5.64 5.47
CA SER A 25 -1.36 -5.13 5.64
C SER A 25 -1.69 -3.97 4.70
N CYS A 26 -0.71 -3.13 4.36
CA CYS A 26 -0.89 -2.03 3.43
C CYS A 26 -1.02 -2.53 1.99
N ASN A 27 -0.23 -3.53 1.58
CA ASN A 27 -0.35 -4.12 0.26
C ASN A 27 -1.72 -4.79 0.07
N ILE A 28 -2.14 -5.61 1.05
CA ILE A 28 -3.46 -6.26 1.08
C ILE A 28 -4.56 -5.20 1.04
N ALA A 29 -4.51 -4.20 1.92
CA ALA A 29 -5.49 -3.12 1.94
C ALA A 29 -5.53 -2.37 0.59
N PHE A 30 -4.39 -2.07 -0.04
CA PHE A 30 -4.35 -1.38 -1.32
C PHE A 30 -5.03 -2.22 -2.42
N ARG A 31 -4.69 -3.53 -2.50
CA ARG A 31 -5.24 -4.48 -3.48
C ARG A 31 -6.77 -4.59 -3.40
N PHE A 32 -7.34 -4.60 -2.20
CA PHE A 32 -8.79 -4.73 -2.00
C PHE A 32 -9.53 -3.38 -1.86
N SER A 33 -8.81 -2.26 -1.74
CA SER A 33 -9.42 -0.92 -1.63
C SER A 33 -9.95 -0.34 -2.95
N GLY A 34 -9.80 -1.04 -4.09
CA GLY A 34 -10.19 -0.53 -5.41
C GLY A 34 -9.33 0.63 -5.92
N LYS A 35 -8.28 1.02 -5.18
CA LYS A 35 -7.30 2.01 -5.62
C LYS A 35 -6.44 1.38 -6.73
N ARG A 36 -6.65 1.79 -7.98
CA ARG A 36 -5.76 1.42 -9.08
C ARG A 36 -4.36 2.04 -8.86
N PRO A 37 -3.28 1.34 -9.25
CA PRO A 37 -1.91 1.80 -9.05
C PRO A 37 -1.67 3.20 -9.65
#